data_AF-A0AA47EKB2-F1
#
_entry.id   AF-A0AA47EKB2-F1
#
_cell.length_a   1.000
_cell.length_b   1.000
_cell.length_c   1.000
_cell.angle_alpha   90.00
_cell.angle_beta   90.00
_cell.angle_gamma   90.00
#
_symmetry.space_group_name_H-M   'P 1'
#
loop_
_entity.id
_entity.type
_entity.pdbx_description
1 polymer ?
#
loop_
_entity_poly.entity_id
_entity_poly.type
_entity_poly.pdbx_seq_one_letter_code
_entity_poly.pdbx_strand_id
1 'polypeptide(L)'
;MIDSIEKFLQEENPALYDFKNQFQNPNEDNDNSIRKYFLYKLYSRDCDKCQLAYDIYNRLWGWPLEVNYNYRLVKLNNSKVLLGTETINSFWTTYKVVLQTFYHDYKDEFHNQNPDKGYRAQGKVLYEWLSNKEQIKEVEKKIIDKQGEFKIYEELCKFSQLTHSIGNFTLIPVGFNAVKGTRWDVQDYFDLFLDKWKTGEWMIDQNKFKPYLKKFLLEDYCPNNEIISLFKNVNRQGNQKIDGHSEIIDKTSIDEGKKIYSIKPSDNEELYNYLYNVNHLIEERGKKIVENLKK
;
A
#
# COMPACT_ATOMS: atom_id res chain seq x y z
N MET A 1 -19.85 -12.22 5.58
CA MET A 1 -18.64 -11.99 6.41
C MET A 1 -18.08 -13.35 6.77
N ILE A 2 -16.78 -13.54 6.61
CA ILE A 2 -16.11 -14.80 6.95
C ILE A 2 -15.59 -14.70 8.38
N ASP A 3 -16.04 -15.60 9.24
CA ASP A 3 -15.82 -15.56 10.70
C ASP A 3 -14.77 -16.57 11.20
N SER A 4 -14.17 -17.33 10.29
CA SER A 4 -13.21 -18.39 10.62
C SER A 4 -12.23 -18.64 9.47
N ILE A 5 -11.04 -19.14 9.81
CA ILE A 5 -10.02 -19.52 8.82
C ILE A 5 -10.55 -20.65 7.92
N GLU A 6 -11.34 -21.55 8.46
CA GLU A 6 -11.88 -22.71 7.75
C GLU A 6 -12.83 -22.27 6.64
N LYS A 7 -13.74 -21.33 6.91
CA LYS A 7 -14.59 -20.73 5.87
C LYS A 7 -13.76 -19.92 4.87
N PHE A 8 -12.76 -19.17 5.32
CA PHE A 8 -11.84 -18.46 4.43
C PHE A 8 -11.16 -19.41 3.44
N LEU A 9 -10.66 -20.56 3.92
CA LEU A 9 -10.01 -21.56 3.07
C LEU A 9 -10.97 -22.29 2.10
N GLN A 10 -12.28 -22.16 2.29
CA GLN A 10 -13.32 -22.70 1.40
C GLN A 10 -13.74 -21.73 0.28
N GLU A 11 -13.31 -20.46 0.33
CA GLU A 11 -13.53 -19.51 -0.76
C GLU A 11 -12.98 -20.05 -2.08
N GLU A 12 -13.56 -19.66 -3.21
CA GLU A 12 -13.10 -20.08 -4.54
C GLU A 12 -11.63 -19.70 -4.76
N ASN A 13 -11.24 -18.50 -4.31
CA ASN A 13 -9.87 -18.03 -4.36
C ASN A 13 -9.46 -17.26 -3.09
N PRO A 14 -9.08 -17.98 -2.01
CA PRO A 14 -8.73 -17.36 -0.73
C PRO A 14 -7.53 -16.40 -0.82
N ALA A 15 -6.60 -16.65 -1.75
CA ALA A 15 -5.42 -15.80 -1.94
C ALA A 15 -5.82 -14.41 -2.46
N LEU A 16 -6.91 -14.32 -3.24
CA LEU A 16 -7.43 -13.08 -3.82
C LEU A 16 -8.62 -12.50 -3.05
N TYR A 17 -8.99 -13.11 -1.92
CA TYR A 17 -10.11 -12.65 -1.11
C TYR A 17 -9.89 -11.21 -0.67
N ASP A 18 -10.87 -10.37 -0.95
CA ASP A 18 -10.84 -8.96 -0.62
C ASP A 18 -11.31 -8.74 0.83
N PHE A 19 -10.39 -8.47 1.75
CA PHE A 19 -10.71 -8.27 3.17
C PHE A 19 -11.54 -7.01 3.42
N LYS A 20 -11.77 -6.13 2.42
CA LYS A 20 -12.80 -5.09 2.51
C LYS A 20 -14.18 -5.69 2.81
N ASN A 21 -14.46 -6.90 2.31
CA ASN A 21 -15.71 -7.65 2.53
C ASN A 21 -15.94 -8.07 4.01
N GLN A 22 -14.94 -7.88 4.88
CA GLN A 22 -15.09 -8.09 6.32
C GLN A 22 -15.80 -6.94 7.03
N PHE A 23 -15.99 -5.81 6.35
CA PHE A 23 -16.63 -4.64 6.91
C PHE A 23 -17.90 -4.40 6.11
N GLN A 24 -19.04 -4.84 6.65
CA GLN A 24 -20.36 -4.65 6.01
C GLN A 24 -20.53 -3.18 5.62
N ASN A 25 -20.47 -2.86 4.33
CA ASN A 25 -20.94 -1.57 3.85
C ASN A 25 -22.10 -1.78 2.85
N PRO A 26 -23.32 -1.29 3.17
CA PRO A 26 -24.48 -1.42 2.28
C PRO A 26 -24.33 -0.68 0.95
N ASN A 27 -23.30 0.17 0.79
CA ASN A 27 -22.97 0.87 -0.45
C ASN A 27 -21.84 0.19 -1.25
N GLU A 28 -21.49 -1.08 -0.96
CA GLU A 28 -20.46 -1.82 -1.70
C GLU A 28 -20.78 -1.88 -3.20
N ASP A 29 -19.99 -1.16 -3.99
CA ASP A 29 -19.92 -1.37 -5.43
C ASP A 29 -18.97 -2.53 -5.69
N ASN A 30 -19.53 -3.72 -5.97
CA ASN A 30 -18.74 -4.88 -6.33
C ASN A 30 -18.33 -4.89 -7.81
N ASP A 31 -18.88 -3.99 -8.63
CA ASP A 31 -18.63 -3.94 -10.06
C ASP A 31 -17.38 -3.10 -10.40
N ASN A 32 -16.93 -2.23 -9.49
CA ASN A 32 -15.72 -1.44 -9.66
C ASN A 32 -14.82 -1.46 -8.41
N SER A 33 -13.69 -2.17 -8.52
CA SER A 33 -12.75 -2.38 -7.40
C SER A 33 -12.06 -1.10 -6.91
N ILE A 34 -11.83 -0.12 -7.78
CA ILE A 34 -11.25 1.19 -7.44
C ILE A 34 -12.25 2.01 -6.63
N ARG A 35 -13.50 2.10 -7.09
CA ARG A 35 -14.57 2.78 -6.35
C ARG A 35 -14.81 2.11 -5.01
N LYS A 36 -14.81 0.77 -4.97
CA LYS A 36 -14.90 -0.02 -3.73
C LYS A 36 -13.79 0.34 -2.75
N TYR A 37 -12.55 0.50 -3.22
CA TYR A 37 -11.44 0.96 -2.38
C TYR A 37 -11.73 2.32 -1.73
N PHE A 38 -12.19 3.31 -2.51
CA PHE A 38 -12.47 4.64 -1.99
C PHE A 38 -13.65 4.65 -1.00
N LEU A 39 -14.75 3.97 -1.35
CA LEU A 39 -15.89 3.80 -0.44
C LEU A 39 -15.45 3.13 0.87
N TYR A 40 -14.64 2.08 0.80
CA TYR A 40 -14.11 1.42 1.98
C TYR A 40 -13.31 2.37 2.88
N LYS A 41 -12.42 3.20 2.30
CA LYS A 41 -11.60 4.18 3.06
C LYS A 41 -12.41 5.31 3.71
N LEU A 42 -13.68 5.50 3.34
CA LEU A 42 -14.57 6.48 4.00
C LEU A 42 -15.12 6.01 5.35
N TYR A 43 -15.35 4.71 5.48
CA TYR A 43 -16.16 4.15 6.57
C TYR A 43 -15.41 3.18 7.47
N SER A 44 -14.35 2.55 6.96
CA SER A 44 -13.71 1.44 7.66
C SER A 44 -12.34 1.79 8.24
N ARG A 45 -11.98 1.05 9.29
CA ARG A 45 -10.63 0.96 9.85
C ARG A 45 -9.89 -0.16 9.11
N ASP A 46 -8.58 -0.01 8.95
CA ASP A 46 -7.75 -0.86 8.08
C ASP A 46 -8.05 -2.37 8.22
N CYS A 47 -8.20 -3.07 7.09
CA CYS A 47 -8.78 -4.42 7.03
C CYS A 47 -7.80 -5.54 7.39
N ASP A 48 -6.51 -5.21 7.40
CA ASP A 48 -5.45 -5.97 8.04
C ASP A 48 -5.62 -6.05 9.57
N LYS A 49 -6.62 -5.35 10.13
CA LYS A 49 -7.02 -5.35 11.55
C LYS A 49 -8.38 -6.00 11.83
N CYS A 50 -8.95 -6.75 10.89
CA CYS A 50 -10.15 -7.55 11.17
C CYS A 50 -9.81 -8.84 11.95
N GLN A 51 -10.82 -9.47 12.56
CA GLN A 51 -10.62 -10.70 13.34
C GLN A 51 -10.00 -11.82 12.49
N LEU A 52 -10.50 -12.04 11.27
CA LEU A 52 -9.98 -13.05 10.35
C LEU A 52 -8.48 -12.87 10.06
N ALA A 53 -8.02 -11.63 9.84
CA ALA A 53 -6.61 -11.35 9.60
C ALA A 53 -5.75 -11.76 10.82
N TYR A 54 -6.25 -11.53 12.04
CA TYR A 54 -5.55 -11.95 13.25
C TYR A 54 -5.51 -13.45 13.45
N ASP A 55 -6.62 -14.13 13.18
CA ASP A 55 -6.65 -15.58 13.28
C ASP A 55 -5.63 -16.19 12.32
N ILE A 56 -5.49 -15.64 11.11
CA ILE A 56 -4.45 -16.00 10.14
C ILE A 56 -3.04 -15.75 10.70
N TYR A 57 -2.76 -14.57 11.26
CA TYR A 57 -1.45 -14.26 11.84
C TYR A 57 -1.10 -15.20 12.99
N ASN A 58 -2.07 -15.49 13.86
CA ASN A 58 -1.90 -16.41 14.98
C ASN A 58 -1.58 -17.82 14.49
N ARG A 59 -2.33 -18.33 13.49
CA ARG A 59 -2.11 -19.66 12.90
C ARG A 59 -0.75 -19.78 12.22
N LEU A 60 -0.34 -18.79 11.44
CA LEU A 60 0.92 -18.85 10.68
C LEU A 60 2.16 -18.61 11.54
N TRP A 61 2.07 -17.67 12.48
CA TRP A 61 3.26 -17.14 13.15
C TRP A 61 3.30 -17.43 14.64
N GLY A 62 2.20 -17.94 15.21
CA GLY A 62 2.08 -18.31 16.62
C GLY A 62 2.00 -17.09 17.53
N TRP A 63 1.44 -15.98 17.04
CA TRP A 63 1.50 -14.71 17.76
C TRP A 63 0.14 -14.28 18.31
N PRO A 64 -0.06 -14.40 19.64
CA PRO A 64 -1.30 -14.00 20.27
C PRO A 64 -1.46 -12.48 20.19
N LEU A 65 -2.71 -12.06 20.00
CA LEU A 65 -3.09 -10.65 19.95
C LEU A 65 -2.97 -10.03 21.34
N GLU A 66 -2.09 -9.03 21.50
CA GLU A 66 -2.14 -8.13 22.66
C GLU A 66 -2.83 -6.82 22.24
N VAL A 67 -4.09 -6.68 22.61
CA VAL A 67 -4.89 -5.48 22.27
C VAL A 67 -4.47 -4.33 23.19
N ASN A 68 -3.85 -3.29 22.63
CA ASN A 68 -3.79 -1.98 23.26
C ASN A 68 -4.70 -1.00 22.49
N TYR A 69 -5.32 -0.07 23.22
CA TYR A 69 -6.54 0.69 22.89
C TYR A 69 -6.54 1.48 21.56
N ASN A 70 -5.41 1.59 20.85
CA ASN A 70 -5.34 2.26 19.55
C ASN A 70 -4.51 1.52 18.49
N TYR A 71 -3.76 0.50 18.90
CA TYR A 71 -2.88 -0.27 18.03
C TYR A 71 -3.01 -1.72 18.48
N ARG A 72 -3.59 -2.56 17.63
CA ARG A 72 -3.60 -4.00 17.87
C ARG A 72 -2.19 -4.50 17.58
N LEU A 73 -1.39 -4.57 18.63
CA LEU A 73 0.02 -4.90 18.55
C LEU A 73 0.19 -6.41 18.71
N VAL A 74 1.13 -6.95 17.94
CA VAL A 74 1.48 -8.35 18.04
C VAL A 74 2.81 -8.43 18.78
N LYS A 75 2.79 -9.04 19.97
CA LYS A 75 3.99 -9.19 20.80
C LYS A 75 4.65 -10.53 20.54
N LEU A 76 5.93 -10.47 20.21
CA LEU A 76 6.77 -11.66 20.04
C LEU A 76 7.11 -12.26 21.42
N ASN A 77 6.59 -13.44 21.78
CA ASN A 77 7.07 -14.33 22.86
C ASN A 77 7.82 -13.65 24.03
N ASN A 78 7.14 -12.88 24.88
CA ASN A 78 7.73 -12.15 26.03
C ASN A 78 8.86 -11.14 25.71
N SER A 79 9.12 -10.87 24.43
CA SER A 79 10.03 -9.82 24.00
C SER A 79 9.41 -8.43 24.15
N LYS A 80 10.26 -7.41 24.18
CA LYS A 80 9.86 -6.00 24.15
C LYS A 80 9.47 -5.51 22.74
N VAL A 81 9.46 -6.39 21.73
CA VAL A 81 9.19 -6.02 20.34
C VAL A 81 7.69 -6.07 20.08
N LEU A 82 7.14 -4.93 19.68
CA LEU A 82 5.76 -4.77 19.25
C LEU A 82 5.73 -4.64 17.73
N LEU A 83 4.89 -5.44 17.09
CA LEU A 83 4.64 -5.36 15.65
C LEU A 83 3.27 -4.77 15.38
N GLY A 84 3.17 -3.91 14.37
CA GLY A 84 1.92 -3.41 13.81
C GLY A 84 1.56 -4.15 12.53
N THR A 85 0.25 -4.33 12.31
CA THR A 85 -0.30 -4.79 11.02
C THR A 85 -0.10 -3.73 9.96
N GLU A 86 0.19 -4.17 8.73
CA GLU A 86 0.45 -3.26 7.63
C GLU A 86 0.05 -3.84 6.27
N THR A 87 -0.37 -2.95 5.36
CA THR A 87 -0.35 -3.18 3.92
C THR A 87 1.02 -2.84 3.33
N ILE A 88 1.64 -3.83 2.73
CA ILE A 88 2.99 -3.78 2.14
C ILE A 88 3.08 -2.63 1.12
N ASN A 89 2.21 -2.66 0.09
CA ASN A 89 2.12 -1.62 -0.93
C ASN A 89 0.78 -0.86 -0.83
N SER A 90 0.86 0.47 -0.90
CA SER A 90 -0.30 1.37 -0.79
C SER A 90 -0.93 1.65 -2.15
N PHE A 91 -2.19 1.24 -2.35
CA PHE A 91 -2.96 1.63 -3.53
C PHE A 91 -3.04 3.15 -3.68
N TRP A 92 -3.29 3.88 -2.58
CA TRP A 92 -3.46 5.33 -2.64
C TRP A 92 -2.21 6.04 -3.15
N THR A 93 -1.02 5.59 -2.74
CA THR A 93 0.24 6.15 -3.21
C THR A 93 0.36 5.97 -4.73
N THR A 94 0.20 4.74 -5.23
CA THR A 94 0.25 4.46 -6.67
C THR A 94 -0.85 5.18 -7.44
N TYR A 95 -2.09 5.20 -6.93
CA TYR A 95 -3.21 5.84 -7.60
C TYR A 95 -3.01 7.35 -7.77
N LYS A 96 -2.40 8.03 -6.79
CA LYS A 96 -2.00 9.45 -6.96
C LYS A 96 -1.01 9.63 -8.10
N VAL A 97 -0.06 8.71 -8.27
CA VAL A 97 0.89 8.75 -9.40
C VAL A 97 0.17 8.56 -10.73
N VAL A 98 -0.82 7.65 -10.79
CA VAL A 98 -1.69 7.47 -11.97
C VAL A 98 -2.49 8.75 -12.26
N LEU A 99 -3.14 9.35 -11.26
CA LEU A 99 -3.86 10.62 -11.42
C LEU A 99 -2.95 11.72 -11.94
N GLN A 100 -1.75 11.87 -11.37
CA GLN A 100 -0.77 12.86 -11.84
C GLN A 100 -0.24 12.60 -13.25
N THR A 101 -0.36 11.36 -13.75
CA THR A 101 0.11 10.96 -15.08
C THR A 101 -0.98 11.19 -16.13
N PHE A 102 -2.22 10.78 -15.85
CA PHE A 102 -3.30 10.82 -16.84
C PHE A 102 -4.28 11.97 -16.66
N TYR A 103 -4.34 12.57 -15.47
CA TYR A 103 -5.31 13.58 -15.07
C TYR A 103 -4.69 14.64 -14.14
N HIS A 104 -3.70 15.38 -14.64
CA HIS A 104 -2.91 16.33 -13.86
C HIS A 104 -3.75 17.40 -13.13
N ASP A 105 -4.87 17.84 -13.71
CA ASP A 105 -5.75 18.88 -13.13
C ASP A 105 -6.69 18.38 -12.03
N TYR A 106 -6.63 17.10 -11.62
CA TYR A 106 -7.58 16.53 -10.67
C TYR A 106 -7.69 17.32 -9.35
N LYS A 107 -6.58 17.93 -8.91
CA LYS A 107 -6.56 18.74 -7.69
C LYS A 107 -7.29 20.06 -7.88
N ASP A 108 -7.02 20.75 -8.98
CA ASP A 108 -7.64 22.04 -9.27
C ASP A 108 -9.14 21.85 -9.47
N GLU A 109 -9.55 20.79 -10.17
CA GLU A 109 -10.95 20.43 -10.31
C GLU A 109 -11.61 20.11 -8.97
N PHE A 110 -10.95 19.29 -8.14
CA PHE A 110 -11.43 19.00 -6.79
C PHE A 110 -11.62 20.28 -5.96
N HIS A 111 -10.66 21.19 -5.99
CA HIS A 111 -10.71 22.47 -5.27
C HIS A 111 -11.79 23.40 -5.81
N ASN A 112 -11.97 23.48 -7.13
CA ASN A 112 -13.02 24.28 -7.76
C ASN A 112 -14.43 23.77 -7.39
N GLN A 113 -14.61 22.46 -7.26
CA GLN A 113 -15.86 21.86 -6.83
C GLN A 113 -16.08 21.91 -5.31
N ASN A 114 -15.02 22.21 -4.53
CA ASN A 114 -15.04 22.25 -3.07
C ASN A 114 -14.32 23.50 -2.52
N PRO A 115 -14.73 24.73 -2.87
CA PRO A 115 -13.99 25.95 -2.55
C PRO A 115 -13.83 26.20 -1.04
N ASP A 116 -14.81 25.76 -0.23
CA ASP A 116 -14.79 25.90 1.23
C ASP A 116 -13.82 24.93 1.92
N LYS A 117 -13.29 23.95 1.18
CA LYS A 117 -12.39 22.93 1.71
C LYS A 117 -10.97 23.29 1.28
N GLY A 118 -10.23 23.89 2.21
CA GLY A 118 -8.87 24.37 1.95
C GLY A 118 -7.92 23.29 1.40
N TYR A 119 -6.76 23.71 0.89
CA TYR A 119 -5.76 22.87 0.18
C TYR A 119 -5.29 21.60 0.93
N ARG A 120 -5.53 21.52 2.25
CA ARG A 120 -5.23 20.37 3.12
C ARG A 120 -6.38 19.35 3.23
N ALA A 121 -7.45 19.46 2.45
CA ALA A 121 -8.53 18.48 2.40
C ALA A 121 -8.09 17.16 1.70
N GLN A 122 -7.01 16.54 2.19
CA GLN A 122 -6.38 15.34 1.62
C GLN A 122 -6.90 14.03 2.23
N GLY A 123 -7.91 14.10 3.08
CA GLY A 123 -8.49 12.96 3.77
C GLY A 123 -9.80 12.49 3.15
N LYS A 124 -10.78 12.24 4.03
CA LYS A 124 -12.10 11.68 3.71
C LYS A 124 -12.78 12.34 2.50
N VAL A 125 -12.71 13.66 2.36
CA VAL A 125 -13.39 14.38 1.27
C VAL A 125 -12.86 14.00 -0.12
N LEU A 126 -11.54 13.84 -0.27
CA LEU A 126 -10.97 13.44 -1.54
C LEU A 126 -11.38 12.00 -1.90
N TYR A 127 -11.50 11.13 -0.90
CA TYR A 127 -12.09 9.81 -1.09
C TYR A 127 -13.58 9.87 -1.43
N GLU A 128 -14.35 10.82 -0.88
CA GLU A 128 -15.76 11.01 -1.24
C GLU A 128 -15.87 11.40 -2.72
N TRP A 129 -15.07 12.36 -3.15
CA TRP A 129 -15.01 12.80 -4.55
C TRP A 129 -14.58 11.65 -5.48
N LEU A 130 -13.51 10.93 -5.16
CA LEU A 130 -13.04 9.76 -5.91
C LEU A 130 -13.91 8.51 -5.73
N SER A 131 -14.94 8.54 -4.89
CA SER A 131 -15.93 7.46 -4.76
C SER A 131 -17.21 7.75 -5.57
N ASN A 132 -17.36 8.96 -6.09
CA ASN A 132 -18.47 9.31 -6.95
C ASN A 132 -18.36 8.54 -8.28
N LYS A 133 -19.49 7.97 -8.71
CA LYS A 133 -19.55 7.13 -9.91
C LYS A 133 -19.16 7.88 -11.18
N GLU A 134 -19.56 9.14 -11.32
CA GLU A 134 -19.24 9.94 -12.51
C GLU A 134 -17.78 10.38 -12.51
N GLN A 135 -17.23 10.78 -11.36
CA GLN A 135 -15.79 11.08 -11.22
C GLN A 135 -14.94 9.84 -11.54
N ILE A 136 -15.29 8.66 -11.02
CA ILE A 136 -14.54 7.43 -11.34
C ILE A 136 -14.58 7.11 -12.83
N LYS A 137 -15.74 7.22 -13.48
CA LYS A 137 -15.85 7.01 -14.94
C LYS A 137 -15.00 8.01 -15.72
N GLU A 138 -14.93 9.26 -15.27
CA GLU A 138 -14.08 10.26 -15.90
C GLU A 138 -12.60 9.90 -15.76
N VAL A 139 -12.15 9.52 -14.55
CA VAL A 139 -10.76 9.08 -14.34
C VAL A 139 -10.45 7.85 -15.19
N GLU A 140 -11.33 6.84 -15.17
CA GLU A 140 -11.24 5.63 -15.99
C GLU A 140 -11.07 5.98 -17.47
N LYS A 141 -11.96 6.83 -18.01
CA LYS A 141 -11.88 7.28 -19.39
C LYS A 141 -10.53 7.95 -19.70
N LYS A 142 -10.05 8.85 -18.84
CA LYS A 142 -8.76 9.52 -19.07
C LYS A 142 -7.57 8.56 -19.05
N ILE A 143 -7.61 7.53 -18.21
CA ILE A 143 -6.58 6.48 -18.20
C ILE A 143 -6.67 5.66 -19.49
N ILE A 144 -7.86 5.17 -19.83
CA ILE A 144 -8.08 4.32 -21.02
C ILE A 144 -7.70 5.05 -22.32
N ASP A 145 -8.05 6.33 -22.45
CA ASP A 145 -7.75 7.12 -23.66
C ASP A 145 -6.24 7.37 -23.83
N LYS A 146 -5.46 7.32 -22.74
CA LYS A 146 -4.04 7.72 -22.71
C LYS A 146 -3.05 6.59 -22.42
N GLN A 147 -3.52 5.42 -22.00
CA GLN A 147 -2.64 4.29 -21.63
C GLN A 147 -1.90 3.69 -22.83
N GLY A 148 -2.38 3.93 -24.06
CA GLY A 148 -1.80 3.35 -25.27
C GLY A 148 -2.09 1.85 -25.37
N GLU A 149 -1.09 1.07 -25.78
CA GLU A 149 -1.19 -0.40 -25.84
C GLU A 149 -1.11 -1.08 -24.46
N PHE A 150 -0.65 -0.35 -23.44
CA PHE A 150 -0.50 -0.87 -22.09
C PHE A 150 -1.85 -0.89 -21.38
N LYS A 151 -2.24 -2.05 -20.84
CA LYS A 151 -3.50 -2.26 -20.10
C LYS A 151 -3.45 -1.73 -18.67
N ILE A 152 -3.05 -0.46 -18.51
CA ILE A 152 -2.82 0.18 -17.20
C ILE A 152 -4.09 0.16 -16.34
N TYR A 153 -5.24 0.47 -16.92
CA TYR A 153 -6.50 0.48 -16.16
C TYR A 153 -6.85 -0.90 -15.61
N GLU A 154 -6.67 -1.97 -16.40
CA GLU A 154 -6.91 -3.35 -15.97
C GLU A 154 -6.01 -3.74 -14.78
N GLU A 155 -4.71 -3.44 -14.87
CA GLU A 155 -3.75 -3.72 -13.79
C GLU A 155 -4.01 -2.86 -12.55
N LEU A 156 -4.50 -1.64 -12.71
CA LEU A 156 -4.89 -0.77 -11.60
C LEU A 156 -6.13 -1.29 -10.87
N CYS A 157 -7.14 -1.76 -11.61
CA CYS A 157 -8.32 -2.43 -11.04
C CYS A 157 -7.89 -3.67 -10.24
N LYS A 158 -7.00 -4.48 -10.80
CA LYS A 158 -6.42 -5.64 -10.12
C LYS A 158 -5.68 -5.24 -8.83
N PHE A 159 -4.86 -4.19 -8.89
CA PHE A 159 -4.12 -3.74 -7.71
C PHE A 159 -5.03 -3.23 -6.59
N SER A 160 -6.11 -2.51 -6.93
CA SER A 160 -7.08 -2.01 -5.93
C SER A 160 -7.82 -3.14 -5.18
N GLN A 161 -8.03 -4.27 -5.84
CA GLN A 161 -8.56 -5.48 -5.23
C GLN A 161 -7.51 -6.13 -4.33
N LEU A 162 -6.31 -6.37 -4.87
CA LEU A 162 -5.20 -7.04 -4.20
C LEU A 162 -4.64 -6.29 -3.00
N THR A 163 -4.77 -4.97 -2.96
CA THR A 163 -4.25 -4.12 -1.87
C THR A 163 -4.75 -4.56 -0.49
N HIS A 164 -5.95 -5.14 -0.44
CA HIS A 164 -6.54 -5.66 0.79
C HIS A 164 -6.71 -7.18 0.76
N SER A 165 -5.85 -7.88 0.01
CA SER A 165 -5.72 -9.33 0.06
C SER A 165 -4.64 -9.76 1.05
N ILE A 166 -4.66 -11.02 1.49
CA ILE A 166 -3.70 -11.53 2.48
C ILE A 166 -2.24 -11.46 1.98
N GLY A 167 -2.04 -11.52 0.66
CA GLY A 167 -0.73 -11.39 0.03
C GLY A 167 -0.09 -10.01 0.20
N ASN A 168 -0.89 -8.96 0.45
CA ASN A 168 -0.40 -7.60 0.71
C ASN A 168 -0.31 -7.28 2.20
N PHE A 169 -0.68 -8.20 3.11
CA PHE A 169 -0.62 -7.96 4.55
C PHE A 169 0.69 -8.46 5.17
N THR A 170 1.29 -7.66 6.04
CA THR A 170 2.47 -8.04 6.81
C THR A 170 2.41 -7.50 8.23
N LEU A 171 3.44 -7.85 9.01
CA LEU A 171 3.73 -7.23 10.29
C LEU A 171 5.09 -6.52 10.21
N ILE A 172 5.14 -5.29 10.71
CA ILE A 172 6.36 -4.49 10.80
C ILE A 172 6.53 -3.96 12.24
N PRO A 173 7.74 -3.65 12.70
CA PRO A 173 7.91 -3.04 14.02
C PRO A 173 7.13 -1.72 14.14
N VAL A 174 6.57 -1.46 15.32
CA VAL A 174 5.81 -0.22 15.55
C VAL A 174 6.64 1.02 15.25
N GLY A 175 6.02 2.02 14.64
CA GLY A 175 6.67 3.26 14.20
C GLY A 175 7.23 3.21 12.78
N PHE A 176 7.46 2.01 12.23
CA PHE A 176 7.99 1.88 10.86
C PHE A 176 6.99 2.27 9.78
N ASN A 177 5.68 2.17 10.03
CA ASN A 177 4.68 2.64 9.07
C ASN A 177 4.86 4.15 8.80
N ALA A 178 5.03 4.95 9.85
CA ALA A 178 5.26 6.39 9.70
C ALA A 178 6.54 6.67 8.90
N VAL A 179 7.62 5.91 9.12
CA VAL A 179 8.86 6.04 8.35
C VAL A 179 8.65 5.66 6.89
N LYS A 180 7.97 4.53 6.63
CA LYS A 180 7.66 4.03 5.28
C LYS A 180 6.83 5.05 4.47
N GLY A 181 5.80 5.64 5.08
CA GLY A 181 4.89 6.56 4.41
C GLY A 181 5.36 8.01 4.29
N THR A 182 6.21 8.49 5.21
CA THR A 182 6.64 9.91 5.22
C THR A 182 7.99 10.18 4.58
N ARG A 183 8.82 9.15 4.36
CA ARG A 183 10.10 9.33 3.71
C ARG A 183 9.95 9.49 2.20
N TRP A 184 10.53 10.58 1.68
CA TRP A 184 10.48 10.96 0.27
C TRP A 184 11.15 9.95 -0.67
N ASP A 185 12.06 9.12 -0.18
CA ASP A 185 12.79 8.09 -0.94
C ASP A 185 12.18 6.68 -0.81
N VAL A 186 11.03 6.53 -0.13
CA VAL A 186 10.32 5.24 0.02
C VAL A 186 8.82 5.35 -0.28
N GLN A 187 8.12 6.36 0.26
CA GLN A 187 6.71 6.68 -0.06
C GLN A 187 5.75 5.47 -0.13
N ASP A 188 5.78 4.55 0.83
CA ASP A 188 4.96 3.33 0.82
C ASP A 188 5.29 2.26 -0.24
N TYR A 189 6.38 2.40 -1.00
CA TYR A 189 6.88 1.35 -1.88
C TYR A 189 7.73 0.36 -1.09
N PHE A 190 7.30 -0.91 -1.06
CA PHE A 190 7.91 -1.88 -0.17
C PHE A 190 9.26 -2.40 -0.64
N ASP A 191 9.48 -2.48 -1.95
CA ASP A 191 10.82 -2.77 -2.51
C ASP A 191 11.84 -1.75 -2.01
N LEU A 192 11.50 -0.46 -2.02
CA LEU A 192 12.36 0.60 -1.50
C LEU A 192 12.54 0.50 0.02
N PHE A 193 11.47 0.17 0.75
CA PHE A 193 11.56 -0.13 2.19
C PHE A 193 12.57 -1.26 2.46
N LEU A 194 12.50 -2.36 1.71
CA LEU A 194 13.38 -3.51 1.86
C LEU A 194 14.82 -3.18 1.44
N ASP A 195 15.01 -2.38 0.39
CA ASP A 195 16.32 -1.89 -0.05
C ASP A 195 17.00 -1.11 1.07
N LYS A 196 16.31 -0.15 1.68
CA LYS A 196 16.84 0.66 2.81
C LYS A 196 17.16 -0.16 4.05
N TRP A 197 16.36 -1.18 4.36
CA TRP A 197 16.70 -2.11 5.43
C TRP A 197 17.97 -2.89 5.07
N LYS A 198 18.00 -3.50 3.88
CA LYS A 198 19.11 -4.34 3.43
C LYS A 198 20.43 -3.57 3.39
N THR A 199 20.44 -2.32 2.95
CA THR A 199 21.64 -1.47 2.89
C THR A 199 22.09 -0.96 4.25
N GLY A 200 21.27 -1.08 5.30
CA GLY A 200 21.58 -0.57 6.65
C GLY A 200 21.44 0.93 6.77
N GLU A 201 20.84 1.59 5.78
CA GLU A 201 20.48 3.00 5.87
C GLU A 201 19.47 3.25 6.99
N TRP A 202 18.80 2.20 7.46
CA TRP A 202 17.93 2.23 8.63
C TRP A 202 18.54 1.52 9.82
N MET A 203 18.22 2.01 11.02
CA MET A 203 18.58 1.40 12.31
C MET A 203 17.81 0.09 12.61
N ILE A 204 17.61 -0.74 11.60
CA ILE A 204 17.14 -2.11 11.78
C ILE A 204 18.34 -3.04 11.67
N ASP A 205 18.45 -3.97 12.61
CA ASP A 205 19.47 -5.02 12.57
C ASP A 205 19.38 -5.78 11.23
N GLN A 206 20.41 -5.63 10.39
CA GLN A 206 20.51 -6.29 9.09
C GLN A 206 20.51 -7.82 9.23
N ASN A 207 20.96 -8.36 10.36
CA ASN A 207 20.92 -9.80 10.62
C ASN A 207 19.48 -10.33 10.73
N LYS A 208 18.49 -9.45 10.92
CA LYS A 208 17.07 -9.79 10.94
C LYS A 208 16.42 -9.75 9.55
N PHE A 209 17.07 -9.20 8.53
CA PHE A 209 16.50 -9.04 7.19
C PHE A 209 16.09 -10.39 6.56
N LYS A 210 17.03 -11.34 6.43
CA LYS A 210 16.72 -12.67 5.87
C LYS A 210 15.71 -13.46 6.73
N PRO A 211 15.86 -13.52 8.07
CA PRO A 211 14.84 -14.14 8.92
C PRO A 211 13.45 -13.52 8.76
N TYR A 212 13.36 -12.20 8.61
CA TYR A 212 12.10 -11.48 8.38
C TYR A 212 11.45 -11.93 7.06
N LEU A 213 12.20 -11.87 5.95
CA LEU A 213 11.67 -12.27 4.65
C LEU A 213 11.12 -13.70 4.66
N LYS A 214 11.87 -14.65 5.23
CA LYS A 214 11.45 -16.04 5.33
C LYS A 214 10.23 -16.22 6.23
N LYS A 215 10.21 -15.59 7.41
CA LYS A 215 9.10 -15.71 8.38
C LYS A 215 7.78 -15.21 7.79
N PHE A 216 7.83 -14.13 7.01
CA PHE A 216 6.65 -13.47 6.43
C PHE A 216 6.37 -13.83 4.97
N LEU A 217 7.08 -14.82 4.42
CA LEU A 217 6.91 -15.30 3.04
C LEU A 217 7.11 -14.17 2.00
N LEU A 218 8.13 -13.34 2.18
CA LEU A 218 8.46 -12.19 1.34
C LEU A 218 9.69 -12.43 0.45
N GLU A 219 10.18 -13.67 0.37
CA GLU A 219 11.40 -14.01 -0.37
C GLU A 219 11.34 -13.65 -1.86
N ASP A 220 10.13 -13.61 -2.46
CA ASP A 220 9.94 -13.21 -3.87
C ASP A 220 10.20 -11.73 -4.12
N TYR A 221 10.17 -10.88 -3.09
CA TYR A 221 10.61 -9.49 -3.22
C TYR A 221 12.15 -9.37 -3.25
N CYS A 222 12.87 -10.44 -2.91
CA CYS A 222 14.32 -10.47 -2.81
C CYS A 222 14.93 -11.78 -3.39
N PRO A 223 14.60 -12.17 -4.64
CA PRO A 223 15.14 -13.39 -5.25
C PRO A 223 16.66 -13.31 -5.31
N ASN A 224 17.33 -14.43 -5.02
CA ASN A 224 18.80 -14.50 -4.98
C ASN A 224 19.46 -13.45 -4.07
N ASN A 225 18.74 -12.98 -3.04
CA ASN A 225 19.20 -11.91 -2.16
C ASN A 225 19.40 -10.57 -2.89
N GLU A 226 18.64 -10.30 -3.95
CA GLU A 226 18.56 -9.01 -4.67
C GLU A 226 17.14 -8.48 -4.64
N ILE A 227 16.96 -7.21 -4.24
CA ILE A 227 15.63 -6.60 -4.19
C ILE A 227 15.11 -6.42 -5.62
N ILE A 228 13.89 -6.87 -5.90
CA ILE A 228 13.22 -6.53 -7.15
C ILE A 228 12.86 -5.04 -7.10
N SER A 229 13.46 -4.25 -7.97
CA SER A 229 13.03 -2.86 -8.19
C SER A 229 11.72 -2.88 -8.96
N LEU A 230 10.67 -2.30 -8.38
CA LEU A 230 9.36 -2.22 -9.05
C LEU A 230 9.29 -1.04 -10.04
N PHE A 231 10.19 -0.06 -9.90
CA PHE A 231 10.44 0.99 -10.88
C PHE A 231 11.83 0.82 -11.51
N LYS A 232 11.94 0.99 -12.84
CA LYS A 232 13.21 0.96 -13.58
C LYS A 232 14.04 2.22 -13.30
N ASN A 233 13.38 3.38 -13.22
CA ASN A 233 13.96 4.71 -13.07
C ASN A 233 13.49 5.36 -11.77
N VAL A 234 13.75 4.73 -10.63
CA VAL A 234 13.82 5.54 -9.40
C VAL A 234 14.96 6.52 -9.65
N ASN A 235 14.66 7.81 -9.84
CA ASN A 235 15.68 8.84 -9.88
C ASN A 235 16.45 8.80 -8.54
N ARG A 236 17.44 7.91 -8.44
CA ARG A 236 18.40 7.76 -7.33
C ARG A 236 19.41 8.92 -7.34
N GLN A 237 19.14 10.00 -8.08
CA GLN A 237 19.84 11.26 -7.98
C GLN A 237 19.33 12.04 -6.75
N GLY A 238 19.66 11.50 -5.58
CA GLY A 238 19.54 12.17 -4.29
C GLY A 238 20.84 12.15 -3.48
N ASN A 239 21.93 11.60 -4.03
CA ASN A 239 23.26 11.64 -3.42
C ASN A 239 23.98 12.99 -3.62
N GLN A 240 23.26 14.11 -3.50
CA GLN A 240 23.91 15.32 -3.03
C GLN A 240 23.62 15.41 -1.54
N LYS A 241 24.64 15.06 -0.75
CA LYS A 241 24.72 15.42 0.66
C LYS A 241 24.34 16.89 0.80
N ILE A 242 23.24 17.18 1.46
CA ILE A 242 23.09 18.47 2.12
C ILE A 242 23.88 18.31 3.42
N ASP A 243 25.18 18.59 3.35
CA ASP A 243 25.97 18.87 4.54
C ASP A 243 25.38 20.15 5.15
N GLY A 244 24.60 20.00 6.21
CA GLY A 244 23.91 21.11 6.83
C GLY A 244 23.17 20.66 8.07
N HIS A 245 23.87 20.76 9.21
CA HIS A 245 23.30 20.66 10.53
C HIS A 245 22.04 21.52 10.68
N SER A 246 21.00 20.94 11.28
CA SER A 246 19.98 21.61 12.13
C SER A 246 19.56 23.03 11.71
N GLU A 247 18.53 23.16 10.88
CA GLU A 247 17.65 24.32 10.96
C GLU A 247 16.19 23.90 10.89
N ILE A 248 15.44 24.39 11.86
CA ILE A 248 14.00 24.23 12.03
C ILE A 248 13.33 24.72 10.74
N ILE A 249 12.72 23.80 9.99
CA ILE A 249 11.99 24.14 8.78
C ILE A 249 10.75 24.93 9.19
N ASP A 250 10.79 26.24 8.92
CA ASP A 250 9.63 27.12 8.95
C ASP A 250 8.55 26.59 8.01
N LYS A 251 7.35 26.35 8.56
CA LYS A 251 6.22 25.67 7.89
C LYS A 251 5.42 26.58 6.95
N THR A 252 5.92 27.78 6.65
CA THR A 252 5.17 28.83 5.94
C THR A 252 5.58 29.05 4.48
N SER A 253 6.67 28.43 4.00
CA SER A 253 7.06 28.43 2.58
C SER A 253 6.53 27.18 1.87
N ILE A 254 5.21 27.18 1.61
CA ILE A 254 4.51 26.15 0.85
C ILE A 254 4.32 26.70 -0.57
N ASP A 255 4.67 25.90 -1.58
CA ASP A 255 4.31 25.97 -3.00
C ASP A 255 5.23 26.57 -4.08
N GLU A 256 6.31 27.30 -3.78
CA GLU A 256 7.21 27.77 -4.85
C GLU A 256 8.62 27.21 -4.70
N GLY A 257 8.88 26.04 -5.31
CA GLY A 257 10.24 25.62 -5.67
C GLY A 257 10.85 24.40 -4.95
N LYS A 258 10.17 23.74 -4.02
CA LYS A 258 10.65 22.44 -3.52
C LYS A 258 10.30 21.34 -4.52
N LYS A 259 11.30 20.84 -5.25
CA LYS A 259 11.23 19.55 -5.97
C LYS A 259 10.64 18.51 -5.02
N ILE A 260 9.35 18.22 -5.17
CA ILE A 260 8.74 17.06 -4.54
C ILE A 260 9.36 15.88 -5.28
N TYR A 261 10.37 15.26 -4.68
CA TYR A 261 10.88 13.96 -5.10
C TYR A 261 9.67 13.03 -5.03
N SER A 262 9.00 12.80 -6.16
CA SER A 262 7.94 11.83 -6.29
C SER A 262 8.49 10.73 -7.16
N ILE A 263 8.42 9.50 -6.66
CA ILE A 263 8.71 8.33 -7.47
C ILE A 263 7.59 8.29 -8.52
N LYS A 264 7.96 8.64 -9.76
CA LYS A 264 7.06 8.73 -10.89
C LYS A 264 7.64 7.89 -12.03
N PRO A 265 6.82 7.07 -12.71
CA PRO A 265 7.27 6.37 -13.89
C PRO A 265 7.70 7.36 -14.99
N SER A 266 8.70 6.99 -15.79
CA SER A 266 9.15 7.74 -16.96
C SER A 266 8.14 7.73 -18.09
N ASP A 267 7.37 6.65 -18.19
CA ASP A 267 6.44 6.39 -19.29
C ASP A 267 5.36 5.36 -18.88
N ASN A 268 4.43 5.10 -19.81
CA ASN A 268 3.33 4.15 -19.61
C ASN A 268 3.81 2.70 -19.44
N GLU A 269 4.91 2.32 -20.09
CA GLU A 269 5.47 0.96 -19.99
C GLU A 269 6.00 0.70 -18.58
N GLU A 270 6.74 1.66 -18.01
CA GLU A 270 7.23 1.57 -16.63
C GLU A 270 6.08 1.50 -15.63
N LEU A 271 5.05 2.32 -15.79
CA LEU A 271 3.87 2.28 -14.91
C LEU A 271 3.14 0.93 -15.00
N TYR A 272 2.95 0.41 -16.22
CA TYR A 272 2.38 -0.90 -16.44
C TYR A 272 3.21 -2.00 -15.78
N ASN A 273 4.53 -2.00 -16.00
CA ASN A 273 5.44 -2.98 -15.42
C ASN A 273 5.41 -2.93 -13.88
N TYR A 274 5.38 -1.74 -13.28
CA TYR A 274 5.21 -1.59 -11.84
C TYR A 274 3.92 -2.29 -11.36
N LEU A 275 2.77 -1.95 -11.97
CA LEU A 275 1.47 -2.49 -11.57
C LEU A 275 1.41 -4.02 -11.76
N TYR A 276 1.89 -4.50 -12.90
CA TYR A 276 1.97 -5.93 -13.20
C TYR A 276 2.82 -6.68 -12.16
N ASN A 277 4.01 -6.17 -11.87
CA ASN A 277 4.94 -6.81 -10.94
C ASN A 277 4.42 -6.79 -9.49
N VAL A 278 3.87 -5.66 -9.02
CA VAL A 278 3.32 -5.58 -7.67
C VAL A 278 2.11 -6.50 -7.50
N ASN A 279 1.25 -6.59 -8.52
CA ASN A 279 0.13 -7.52 -8.55
C ASN A 279 0.63 -8.97 -8.46
N HIS A 280 1.59 -9.34 -9.32
CA HIS A 280 2.16 -10.68 -9.34
C HIS A 280 2.76 -11.07 -7.97
N LEU A 281 3.57 -10.21 -7.36
CA LEU A 281 4.18 -10.48 -6.05
C LEU A 281 3.16 -10.64 -4.93
N ILE A 282 2.09 -9.83 -4.93
CA ILE A 282 1.01 -9.95 -3.97
C ILE A 282 0.27 -11.30 -4.16
N GLU A 283 -0.05 -11.67 -5.39
CA GLU A 283 -0.75 -12.93 -5.69
C GLU A 283 0.07 -14.16 -5.29
N GLU A 284 1.33 -14.23 -5.71
CA GLU A 284 2.21 -15.37 -5.39
C GLU A 284 2.41 -15.51 -3.89
N ARG A 285 2.61 -14.39 -3.19
CA ARG A 285 2.67 -14.41 -1.72
C ARG A 285 1.35 -14.85 -1.09
N GLY A 286 0.22 -14.39 -1.61
CA GLY A 286 -1.11 -14.79 -1.15
C GLY A 286 -1.32 -16.30 -1.27
N LYS A 287 -0.93 -16.90 -2.39
CA LYS A 287 -0.96 -18.36 -2.61
C LYS A 287 -0.11 -19.10 -1.59
N LYS A 288 1.14 -18.67 -1.38
CA LYS A 288 2.05 -19.24 -0.38
C LYS A 288 1.47 -19.16 1.03
N ILE A 289 0.83 -18.05 1.39
CA ILE A 289 0.18 -17.91 2.69
C ILE A 289 -0.95 -18.92 2.85
N VAL A 290 -1.83 -19.03 1.85
CA VAL A 290 -2.95 -20.00 1.86
C VAL A 290 -2.43 -21.44 1.95
N GLU A 291 -1.38 -21.79 1.22
CA GLU A 291 -0.76 -23.12 1.30
C GLU A 291 -0.21 -23.42 2.68
N ASN A 292 0.39 -22.44 3.35
CA ASN A 292 0.89 -22.62 4.72
C ASN A 292 -0.24 -22.67 5.77
N LEU A 293 -1.37 -22.01 5.53
CA LEU A 293 -2.56 -22.12 6.38
C LEU A 293 -3.20 -23.51 6.32
N LYS A 294 -3.04 -24.24 5.22
CA LYS A 294 -3.59 -25.60 5.04
C LYS A 294 -2.79 -26.70 5.73
N LYS A 295 -1.57 -26.40 6.18
CA LYS A 295 -0.72 -27.31 6.95
C LYS A 295 -1.15 -27.34 8.42
#